data_AF-A0A7C5IZL7-F1
#
_entry.id   AF-A0A7C5IZL7-F1
#
_cell.length_a   1.000
_cell.length_b   1.000
_cell.length_c   1.000
_cell.angle_alpha   90.00
_cell.angle_beta   90.00
_cell.angle_gamma   90.00
#
_symmetry.space_group_name_H-M   'P 1'
#
loop_
_entity.id
_entity.type
_entity.pdbx_description
1 polymer ?
#
loop_
_entity_poly.entity_id
_entity_poly.type
_entity_poly.pdbx_seq_one_letter_code
_entity_poly.pdbx_strand_id
1 'polypeptide(L)' 'GSPYECGFEAFEDARMKFDVRFYLVAILFILFDLEIAFFFPWAVVLDQVGPVGFWAMMVFLGILVIGFIYEWKKGALEWE' A
#
# COMPACT_ATOMS: atom_id res chain seq x y z
N GLY A 1 16.24 -36.49 -28.31
CA GLY A 1 16.44 -36.73 -26.86
C GLY A 1 17.77 -36.13 -26.48
N SER A 2 17.97 -35.47 -25.36
CA SER A 2 17.13 -35.21 -24.17
C SER A 2 17.86 -34.14 -23.37
N PRO A 3 17.19 -33.10 -22.84
CA PRO A 3 17.76 -32.29 -21.77
C PRO A 3 17.02 -32.61 -20.47
N TYR A 4 17.44 -33.68 -19.78
CA TYR A 4 16.92 -34.04 -18.47
C TYR A 4 18.05 -34.66 -17.64
N GLU A 5 19.00 -33.83 -17.24
CA GLU A 5 19.98 -34.12 -16.18
C GLU A 5 20.33 -32.81 -15.48
N CYS A 6 19.35 -32.26 -14.77
CA CYS A 6 19.65 -31.62 -13.50
C CYS A 6 18.56 -32.08 -12.54
N GLY A 7 18.72 -33.31 -12.07
CA GLY A 7 18.09 -33.73 -10.85
C GLY A 7 18.73 -32.93 -9.74
N PHE A 8 18.01 -31.96 -9.21
CA PHE A 8 17.76 -31.92 -7.78
C PHE A 8 16.62 -30.96 -7.49
N GLU A 9 15.62 -31.56 -6.84
CA GLU A 9 14.43 -31.02 -6.18
C GLU A 9 13.87 -29.70 -6.71
N ALA A 10 12.63 -29.78 -7.20
CA ALA A 10 11.72 -28.65 -7.11
C ALA A 10 11.73 -28.21 -5.65
N PHE A 11 12.60 -27.25 -5.31
CA PHE A 11 12.51 -26.53 -4.07
C PHE A 11 11.13 -25.92 -4.11
N GLU A 12 10.25 -26.59 -3.39
CA GLU A 12 8.94 -26.15 -2.93
C GLU A 12 9.12 -24.98 -1.96
N ASP A 13 9.94 -24.01 -2.36
CA ASP A 13 10.01 -22.66 -1.82
C ASP A 13 9.63 -21.70 -2.96
N ALA A 14 8.51 -22.01 -3.61
CA ALA A 14 7.64 -21.02 -4.23
C ALA A 14 7.01 -20.08 -3.17
N ARG A 15 7.47 -20.14 -1.93
CA ARG A 15 7.36 -19.04 -0.98
C ARG A 15 8.21 -17.89 -1.47
N MET A 16 7.58 -17.12 -2.36
CA MET A 16 7.70 -15.68 -2.46
C MET A 16 8.68 -15.09 -1.44
N LYS A 17 9.96 -15.04 -1.81
CA LYS A 17 10.74 -13.83 -1.61
C LYS A 17 10.36 -12.82 -2.70
N PHE A 18 9.09 -12.80 -3.10
CA PHE A 18 8.53 -11.65 -3.78
C PHE A 18 8.52 -10.59 -2.69
N ASP A 19 9.49 -9.69 -2.80
CA ASP A 19 9.80 -8.60 -1.90
C ASP A 19 8.53 -8.10 -1.23
N VAL A 20 8.42 -8.22 0.10
CA VAL A 20 7.24 -7.74 0.86
C VAL A 20 6.94 -6.28 0.48
N ARG A 21 7.96 -5.55 0.06
CA ARG A 21 7.92 -4.23 -0.57
C ARG A 21 6.92 -4.13 -1.73
N PHE A 22 6.90 -5.07 -2.68
CA PHE A 22 5.97 -5.04 -3.81
C PHE A 22 4.51 -5.20 -3.36
N TYR A 23 4.27 -6.03 -2.34
CA TYR A 23 2.92 -6.20 -1.78
C TYR A 23 2.46 -4.96 -1.01
N LEU A 24 3.34 -4.34 -0.22
CA LEU A 24 3.06 -3.09 0.50
C LEU A 24 2.75 -1.94 -0.47
N VAL A 25 3.53 -1.79 -1.55
CA VAL A 25 3.25 -0.78 -2.60
C VAL A 25 1.90 -1.03 -3.27
N ALA A 26 1.54 -2.29 -3.53
CA ALA A 26 0.24 -2.64 -4.10
C ALA A 26 -0.92 -2.30 -3.15
N ILE A 27 -0.80 -2.63 -1.86
CA ILE A 27 -1.82 -2.27 -0.86
C ILE A 27 -1.94 -0.76 -0.73
N LEU A 28 -0.83 -0.04 -0.64
CA LEU A 28 -0.83 1.42 -0.54
C LEU A 28 -1.49 2.05 -1.76
N PHE A 29 -1.21 1.55 -2.97
CA PHE A 29 -1.87 2.02 -4.19
C PHE A 29 -3.38 1.80 -4.15
N ILE A 30 -3.85 0.64 -3.68
CA ILE A 30 -5.28 0.35 -3.51
C ILE A 30 -5.91 1.28 -2.48
N LEU A 31 -5.25 1.49 -1.33
CA LEU A 31 -5.75 2.37 -0.27
C LEU A 31 -5.82 3.83 -0.73
N PHE A 32 -4.82 4.28 -1.50
CA PHE A 32 -4.78 5.63 -2.04
C PHE A 32 -5.84 5.85 -3.13
N ASP A 33 -6.06 4.87 -4.02
CA ASP A 33 -7.14 4.91 -5.01
C ASP A 33 -8.51 5.02 -4.33
N LEU A 34 -8.72 4.23 -3.27
CA LEU A 34 -9.92 4.29 -2.44
C LEU A 34 -10.08 5.66 -1.76
N GLU A 35 -8.99 6.24 -1.23
CA GLU A 35 -9.00 7.59 -0.67
C GLU A 35 -9.45 8.63 -1.69
N ILE A 36 -8.92 8.61 -2.91
CA ILE A 36 -9.32 9.54 -3.98
C ILE A 36 -10.81 9.38 -4.31
N ALA A 37 -11.31 8.14 -4.34
CA ALA A 37 -12.73 7.88 -4.56
C ALA A 37 -13.62 8.50 -3.47
N PHE A 38 -13.16 8.54 -2.21
CA PHE A 38 -13.83 9.24 -1.11
C PHE A 38 -13.61 10.76 -1.13
N PHE A 39 -12.47 11.22 -1.66
CA PHE A 39 -12.16 12.64 -1.80
C PHE A 39 -13.11 13.33 -2.80
N PHE A 40 -13.52 12.62 -3.85
CA PHE A 40 -14.37 13.16 -4.90
C PHE A 40 -15.72 13.69 -4.42
N PRO A 41 -16.58 12.91 -3.72
CA PRO A 41 -17.83 13.44 -3.20
C PRO A 41 -17.61 14.55 -2.17
N TRP A 42 -16.59 14.45 -1.31
CA TRP A 42 -16.26 15.49 -0.35
C TRP A 42 -15.91 16.82 -1.02
N ALA A 43 -15.11 16.79 -2.09
CA ALA A 43 -14.74 17.99 -2.85
C ALA A 43 -15.96 18.62 -3.54
N VAL A 44 -16.91 17.80 -4.00
CA VAL A 44 -18.17 18.28 -4.60
C VAL A 44 -19.08 18.95 -3.56
N VAL A 45 -19.11 18.46 -2.32
CA VAL A 45 -19.97 19.03 -1.27
C VAL A 45 -19.26 20.00 -0.32
N LEU A 46 -18.00 20.37 -0.59
CA LEU A 46 -17.16 21.18 0.30
C LEU A 46 -17.86 22.46 0.80
N ASP A 47 -18.60 23.13 -0.09
CA ASP A 47 -19.37 24.34 0.21
C ASP A 47 -20.49 24.11 1.25
N GLN A 48 -21.03 22.89 1.33
CA GLN A 48 -22.12 22.52 2.25
C GLN A 48 -21.63 21.96 3.60
N VAL A 49 -20.47 21.31 3.64
CA VAL A 49 -19.97 20.67 4.88
C VAL A 49 -19.27 21.67 5.82
N GLY A 50 -18.84 22.82 5.30
CA GLY A 50 -18.22 23.88 6.09
C GLY A 50 -16.92 23.45 6.78
N PRO A 51 -16.49 24.16 7.84
CA PRO A 51 -15.18 23.94 8.49
C PRO A 51 -15.04 22.56 9.16
N VAL A 52 -16.16 21.90 9.48
CA VAL A 52 -16.16 20.53 10.02
C VAL A 52 -15.72 19.52 8.96
N GLY A 53 -16.18 19.69 7.72
CA GLY A 53 -15.76 18.87 6.59
C GLY A 53 -14.27 19.02 6.29
N PHE A 54 -13.73 20.22 6.45
CA PHE A 54 -12.30 20.49 6.30
C PHE A 54 -11.45 19.73 7.34
N TRP A 55 -11.82 19.81 8.62
CA TRP A 55 -11.12 19.08 9.68
C TRP A 55 -11.24 17.56 9.54
N ALA A 56 -12.40 17.06 9.12
CA ALA A 56 -12.60 15.64 8.87
C ALA A 56 -11.64 15.12 7.78
N MET A 57 -11.48 15.87 6.69
CA MET A 57 -10.55 15.52 5.60
C MET A 57 -9.09 15.61 6.04
N MET A 58 -8.72 16.63 6.83
CA MET A 58 -7.37 16.74 7.40
C MET A 58 -7.00 15.55 8.29
N VAL A 59 -7.93 15.07 9.12
CA VAL A 59 -7.71 13.88 9.95
C VAL A 59 -7.58 12.63 9.09
N PHE A 60 -8.42 12.49 8.06
CA PHE A 60 -8.38 11.36 7.14
C PHE A 60 -7.02 11.24 6.43
N LEU A 61 -6.55 12.33 5.82
CA LEU A 61 -5.22 12.40 5.20
C LEU A 61 -4.10 12.16 6.22
N GLY A 62 -4.24 12.69 7.43
CA GLY A 62 -3.26 12.51 8.51
C GLY A 62 -3.07 11.04 8.91
N ILE A 63 -4.15 10.26 8.95
CA ILE A 63 -4.09 8.82 9.24
C ILE A 63 -3.29 8.07 8.16
N LEU A 64 -3.47 8.42 6.89
CA LEU A 64 -2.75 7.78 5.79
C LEU A 64 -1.28 8.15 5.75
N VAL A 65 -0.93 9.41 6.05
CA VAL A 65 0.47 9.83 6.22
C VAL A 65 1.14 9.07 7.37
N ILE A 66 0.45 8.90 8.50
CA ILE A 66 0.98 8.13 9.64
C ILE A 66 1.13 6.65 9.28
N GLY A 67 0.16 6.06 8.59
CA GLY A 67 0.23 4.68 8.08
C GLY A 67 1.45 4.49 7.17
N PHE A 68 1.64 5.39 6.21
CA PHE A 68 2.78 5.38 5.29
C PHE A 68 4.12 5.51 6.01
N ILE A 69 4.24 6.44 6.96
CA ILE A 69 5.46 6.60 7.77
C ILE A 69 5.72 5.35 8.61
N TYR A 70 4.68 4.72 9.16
CA TYR A 70 4.81 3.50 9.95
C TYR A 70 5.30 2.32 9.09
N GLU A 71 4.73 2.13 7.90
CA GLU A 71 5.17 1.11 6.95
C GLU A 71 6.62 1.36 6.47
N TRP A 72 6.97 2.63 6.22
CA TRP A 72 8.34 3.02 5.89
C TRP A 72 9.31 2.69 7.03
N LYS A 73 8.95 3.00 8.28
CA LYS A 73 9.78 2.75 9.46
C LYS A 73 9.85 1.28 9.89
N LYS A 74 8.83 0.46 9.61
CA LYS A 74 8.78 -0.95 10.03
C LYS A 74 9.62 -1.89 9.16
N GLY A 75 10.50 -1.37 8.30
CA GLY A 75 11.56 -2.17 7.68
C GLY A 75 11.30 -2.62 6.24
N ALA A 76 10.77 -1.75 5.38
CA ALA A 76 10.98 -1.91 3.94
C ALA A 76 12.37 -1.39 3.49
N LEU A 77 13.11 -0.66 4.34
CA LEU A 77 14.34 0.05 3.94
C LEU A 77 15.46 0.06 5.01
N GLU A 78 15.40 -0.79 6.04
CA GLU A 78 16.58 -1.09 6.85
C GLU A 78 17.32 -2.28 6.22
N TRP A 79 18.40 -1.92 5.53
CA TRP A 79 19.44 -2.83 5.10
C TRP A 79 20.31 -3.15 6.31
N GLU A 80 20.38 -4.41 6.69
CA GLU A 80 21.68 -5.03 6.99
C GLU A 80 22.15 -5.78 5.74
#